data_AF-A0A7V8WNG2-F1
#
_entry.id   AF-A0A7V8WNG2-F1
#
_cell.length_a   1.000
_cell.length_b   1.000
_cell.length_c   1.000
_cell.angle_alpha   90.00
_cell.angle_beta   90.00
_cell.angle_gamma   90.00
#
_symmetry.space_group_name_H-M   'P 1'
#
loop_
_entity.id
_entity.type
_entity.pdbx_description
1 polymer ?
#
loop_
_entity_poly.entity_id
_entity_poly.type
_entity_poly.pdbx_seq_one_letter_code
_entity_poly.pdbx_strand_id
1 'polypeptide(L)'
;MKLGRIAVVVSLVAGLTAMAAPAQAATQYCFGRRATKVGTTGPDRLFGSPYKSDVIVGLGGNDLISGGNDYPENGDPPDFLCGGKGADEMYGGPGADRISGGDGKDEIEGSFGSDVMDGDAGADHVYDMDDEYEGIKDTLRGSRGDDVLRSDSGGDTYSGGFGNDRISDGWCFDPGRLFGGPGNDYFASYYSAPYGEGTCSKADADQVFGDSGIDTADLDRFDVTEMVERVTRH
;
A
#
# COMPACT_ATOMS: atom_id res chain seq x y z
N MET A 1 39.40 -2.54 -85.15
CA MET A 1 39.71 -2.72 -83.71
C MET A 1 38.64 -1.99 -82.91
N LYS A 2 37.73 -2.73 -82.23
CA LYS A 2 36.67 -2.13 -81.39
C LYS A 2 37.20 -2.03 -79.96
N LEU A 3 37.23 -0.82 -79.40
CA LEU A 3 37.49 -0.61 -77.97
C LEU A 3 36.24 -0.95 -77.16
N GLY A 4 36.35 -1.94 -76.27
CA GLY A 4 35.33 -2.27 -75.27
C GLY A 4 35.43 -1.31 -74.07
N ARG A 5 34.29 -0.75 -73.66
CA ARG A 5 34.18 0.06 -72.43
C ARG A 5 34.13 -0.87 -71.22
N ILE A 6 35.08 -0.73 -70.30
CA ILE A 6 35.08 -1.39 -68.98
C ILE A 6 34.20 -0.54 -68.05
N ALA A 7 33.08 -1.09 -67.61
CA ALA A 7 32.28 -0.52 -66.54
C ALA A 7 32.83 -1.05 -65.21
N VAL A 8 33.45 -0.17 -64.41
CA VAL A 8 33.83 -0.47 -63.04
C VAL A 8 32.59 -0.30 -62.17
N VAL A 9 32.02 -1.41 -61.70
CA VAL A 9 30.97 -1.39 -60.68
C VAL A 9 31.65 -1.24 -59.32
N VAL A 10 31.59 -0.03 -58.76
CA VAL A 10 31.99 0.22 -57.38
C VAL A 10 30.82 -0.21 -56.48
N SER A 11 30.91 -1.41 -55.89
CA SER A 11 30.00 -1.82 -54.81
C SER A 11 30.40 -1.12 -53.52
N LEU A 12 29.68 -0.05 -53.19
CA LEU A 12 29.74 0.58 -51.87
C LEU A 12 29.00 -0.34 -50.89
N VAL A 13 29.73 -1.10 -50.07
CA VAL A 13 29.14 -1.79 -48.92
C VAL A 13 29.05 -0.75 -47.79
N ALA A 14 27.91 -0.07 -47.70
CA ALA A 14 27.60 0.79 -46.56
C ALA A 14 27.35 -0.12 -45.34
N GLY A 15 28.39 -0.32 -44.52
CA GLY A 15 28.26 -0.89 -43.19
C GLY A 15 27.54 0.11 -42.29
N LEU A 16 26.21 0.10 -42.32
CA LEU A 16 25.38 0.86 -41.39
C LEU A 16 25.33 0.06 -40.07
N THR A 17 26.28 0.32 -39.17
CA THR A 17 26.09 -0.05 -37.77
C THR A 17 24.92 0.77 -37.27
N ALA A 18 23.74 0.16 -37.22
CA ALA A 18 22.60 0.70 -36.50
C ALA A 18 23.04 0.84 -35.03
N MET A 19 23.42 2.04 -34.64
CA MET A 19 23.45 2.45 -33.24
C MET A 19 21.99 2.30 -32.79
N ALA A 20 21.68 1.21 -32.10
CA ALA A 20 20.41 1.09 -31.42
C ALA A 20 20.24 2.37 -30.60
N ALA A 21 19.18 3.13 -30.87
CA ALA A 21 18.79 4.21 -29.98
C ALA A 21 18.77 3.64 -28.56
N PRO A 22 19.26 4.37 -27.54
CA PRO A 22 19.16 3.89 -26.16
C PRO A 22 17.70 3.49 -25.96
N ALA A 23 17.46 2.24 -25.56
CA ALA A 23 16.10 1.79 -25.26
C ALA A 23 15.54 2.81 -24.27
N GLN A 24 14.56 3.60 -24.72
CA GLN A 24 13.85 4.52 -23.84
C GLN A 24 13.37 3.64 -22.69
N ALA A 25 13.84 3.91 -21.46
CA ALA A 25 13.39 3.18 -20.30
C ALA A 25 11.87 3.12 -20.38
N ALA A 26 11.32 1.90 -20.37
CA ALA A 26 9.90 1.71 -20.58
C ALA A 26 9.16 2.62 -19.60
N THR A 27 8.19 3.38 -20.11
CA THR A 27 7.34 4.23 -19.27
C THR A 27 6.76 3.38 -18.15
N GLN A 28 7.02 3.76 -16.90
CA GLN A 28 6.50 3.05 -15.74
C GLN A 28 5.13 3.57 -15.34
N TYR A 29 4.34 2.70 -14.73
CA TYR A 29 2.98 2.99 -14.32
C TYR A 29 2.72 2.43 -12.92
N CYS A 30 1.92 3.16 -12.15
CA CYS A 30 1.37 2.73 -10.86
C CYS A 30 -0.14 2.98 -10.91
N PHE A 31 -0.96 1.98 -10.54
CA PHE A 31 -2.42 2.04 -10.65
C PHE A 31 -2.94 2.53 -12.02
N GLY A 32 -2.26 2.17 -13.12
CA GLY A 32 -2.60 2.58 -14.48
C GLY A 32 -2.24 4.03 -14.84
N ARG A 33 -1.60 4.77 -13.94
CA ARG A 33 -1.15 6.16 -14.13
C ARG A 33 0.33 6.20 -14.46
N ARG A 34 0.74 7.11 -15.34
CA ARG A 34 2.14 7.26 -15.73
C ARG A 34 2.93 7.84 -14.56
N ALA A 35 4.04 7.20 -14.22
CA ALA A 35 4.95 7.67 -13.18
C ALA A 35 5.45 9.10 -13.44
N THR A 36 5.37 9.96 -12.42
CA THR A 36 6.05 11.26 -12.36
C THR A 36 7.48 11.08 -11.86
N LYS A 37 7.72 10.05 -11.04
CA LYS A 37 9.03 9.69 -10.49
C LYS A 37 9.24 8.17 -10.55
N VAL A 38 10.45 7.77 -10.94
CA VAL A 38 10.83 6.36 -11.09
C VAL A 38 12.20 6.16 -10.45
N GLY A 39 12.30 5.15 -9.59
CA GLY A 39 13.55 4.65 -9.01
C GLY A 39 14.34 3.78 -9.98
N THR A 40 15.17 2.93 -9.40
CA THR A 40 16.09 2.03 -10.06
C THR A 40 15.85 0.60 -9.56
N THR A 41 16.71 -0.36 -9.90
CA THR A 41 16.61 -1.71 -9.33
C THR A 41 17.44 -1.86 -8.04
N GLY A 42 17.86 -0.76 -7.44
CA GLY A 42 18.58 -0.71 -6.18
C GLY A 42 17.96 0.34 -5.26
N PRO A 43 18.45 0.44 -4.01
CA PRO A 43 17.84 1.30 -3.00
C PRO A 43 17.78 2.78 -3.40
N ASP A 44 16.58 3.35 -3.36
CA ASP A 44 16.29 4.73 -3.73
C ASP A 44 15.63 5.54 -2.60
N ARG A 45 15.67 6.87 -2.73
CA ARG A 45 14.92 7.80 -1.88
C ARG A 45 14.04 8.68 -2.75
N LEU A 46 12.74 8.41 -2.76
CA LEU A 46 11.77 8.99 -3.69
C LEU A 46 10.73 9.82 -2.94
N PHE A 47 10.97 11.13 -2.88
CA PHE A 47 9.99 12.11 -2.38
C PHE A 47 9.16 12.71 -3.51
N GLY A 48 7.84 12.79 -3.35
CA GLY A 48 6.98 13.56 -4.21
C GLY A 48 7.07 15.07 -3.93
N SER A 49 6.16 15.80 -4.53
CA SER A 49 6.18 17.25 -4.68
C SER A 49 5.10 17.85 -3.79
N PRO A 50 5.39 18.97 -3.11
CA PRO A 50 4.38 19.59 -2.28
C PRO A 50 3.20 20.09 -3.13
N TYR A 51 1.99 19.89 -2.62
CA TYR A 51 0.71 20.37 -3.14
C TYR A 51 0.31 19.80 -4.51
N LYS A 52 0.82 18.61 -4.88
CA LYS A 52 0.57 18.00 -6.20
C LYS A 52 0.56 16.49 -6.11
N SER A 53 -0.41 15.89 -6.81
CA SER A 53 -0.43 14.44 -7.04
C SER A 53 0.81 13.99 -7.81
N ASP A 54 1.50 13.04 -7.21
CA ASP A 54 2.62 12.30 -7.76
C ASP A 54 2.25 10.84 -8.01
N VAL A 55 3.01 10.24 -8.93
CA VAL A 55 2.94 8.82 -9.24
C VAL A 55 4.36 8.31 -9.13
N ILE A 56 4.67 7.61 -8.04
CA ILE A 56 6.02 7.19 -7.70
C ILE A 56 6.12 5.67 -7.85
N VAL A 57 7.17 5.21 -8.54
CA VAL A 57 7.47 3.78 -8.73
C VAL A 57 8.90 3.52 -8.27
N GLY A 58 9.09 2.69 -7.24
CA GLY A 58 10.41 2.28 -6.73
C GLY A 58 11.15 1.33 -7.67
N LEU A 59 10.43 0.32 -8.20
CA LEU A 59 10.89 -0.80 -9.02
C LEU A 59 11.51 -1.92 -8.20
N GLY A 60 12.72 -1.74 -7.68
CA GLY A 60 13.22 -2.70 -6.71
C GLY A 60 14.49 -2.25 -6.01
N GLY A 61 14.90 -2.98 -4.99
CA GLY A 61 15.74 -2.40 -3.95
C GLY A 61 14.88 -2.14 -2.71
N ASN A 62 15.52 -1.78 -1.61
CA ASN A 62 14.79 -1.36 -0.41
C ASN A 62 14.69 0.16 -0.47
N ASP A 63 13.52 0.66 -0.77
CA ASP A 63 13.30 2.06 -1.10
C ASP A 63 12.68 2.82 0.08
N LEU A 64 12.97 4.12 0.14
CA LEU A 64 12.22 5.06 0.98
C LEU A 64 11.38 5.93 0.06
N ILE A 65 10.05 5.79 0.13
CA ILE A 65 9.08 6.46 -0.73
C ILE A 65 8.17 7.33 0.12
N SER A 66 7.94 8.57 -0.30
CA SER A 66 7.00 9.47 0.35
C SER A 66 6.25 10.28 -0.70
N GLY A 67 4.92 10.32 -0.60
CA GLY A 67 4.05 11.14 -1.46
C GLY A 67 4.33 12.63 -1.28
N GLY A 68 4.52 13.07 -0.04
CA GLY A 68 5.06 14.39 0.26
C GLY A 68 4.58 14.89 1.62
N ASN A 69 5.11 16.05 2.03
CA ASN A 69 4.57 16.79 3.17
C ASN A 69 3.65 17.86 2.63
N ASP A 70 2.37 17.55 2.55
CA ASP A 70 1.36 18.55 2.29
C ASP A 70 0.80 19.09 3.61
N TYR A 71 -0.06 20.12 3.57
CA TYR A 71 -0.60 20.71 4.80
C TYR A 71 -1.97 20.10 5.06
N PRO A 72 -2.20 19.47 6.23
CA PRO A 72 -3.33 18.57 6.52
C PRO A 72 -4.74 19.21 6.44
N GLU A 73 -4.84 20.49 6.06
CA GLU A 73 -6.02 21.29 6.34
C GLU A 73 -7.04 21.35 5.17
N ASN A 74 -6.74 20.85 3.96
CA ASN A 74 -7.62 21.10 2.80
C ASN A 74 -7.79 19.99 1.74
N GLY A 75 -7.54 18.72 2.06
CA GLY A 75 -7.75 17.63 1.10
C GLY A 75 -6.72 17.69 -0.02
N ASP A 76 -5.50 17.32 0.34
CA ASP A 76 -4.38 17.37 -0.58
C ASP A 76 -4.59 16.41 -1.76
N PRO A 77 -4.00 16.72 -2.92
CA PRO A 77 -4.18 15.90 -4.10
C PRO A 77 -3.63 14.49 -3.84
N PRO A 78 -4.35 13.43 -4.21
CA PRO A 78 -3.93 12.08 -3.86
C PRO A 78 -2.69 11.64 -4.62
N ASP A 79 -1.84 10.88 -3.94
CA ASP A 79 -0.64 10.25 -4.46
C ASP A 79 -0.86 8.77 -4.82
N PHE A 80 0.01 8.27 -5.71
CA PHE A 80 -0.02 6.90 -6.20
C PHE A 80 1.37 6.30 -6.08
N LEU A 81 1.58 5.48 -5.06
CA LEU A 81 2.88 4.96 -4.67
C LEU A 81 2.94 3.45 -4.93
N CYS A 82 3.98 2.99 -5.63
CA CYS A 82 4.27 1.57 -5.85
C CYS A 82 5.73 1.30 -5.47
N GLY A 83 5.99 0.50 -4.43
CA GLY A 83 7.33 0.14 -3.96
C GLY A 83 8.05 -0.75 -4.97
N GLY A 84 7.50 -1.92 -5.22
CA GLY A 84 7.96 -2.83 -6.26
C GLY A 84 8.57 -4.09 -5.69
N LYS A 85 9.89 -4.16 -5.55
CA LYS A 85 10.57 -5.36 -5.02
C LYS A 85 11.59 -4.97 -3.97
N GLY A 86 11.46 -5.50 -2.78
CA GLY A 86 12.41 -5.25 -1.69
C GLY A 86 11.64 -4.93 -0.42
N ALA A 87 12.34 -4.57 0.63
CA ALA A 87 11.67 -4.10 1.84
C ALA A 87 11.61 -2.58 1.80
N ASP A 88 10.44 -2.03 1.47
CA ASP A 88 10.21 -0.62 1.22
C ASP A 88 9.60 0.08 2.45
N GLU A 89 10.03 1.30 2.73
CA GLU A 89 9.40 2.21 3.69
C GLU A 89 8.60 3.25 2.90
N MET A 90 7.28 3.27 3.08
CA MET A 90 6.35 4.05 2.26
C MET A 90 5.43 4.93 3.13
N TYR A 91 5.38 6.22 2.81
CA TYR A 91 4.53 7.20 3.49
C TYR A 91 3.63 7.89 2.45
N GLY A 92 2.31 7.77 2.57
CA GLY A 92 1.35 8.50 1.73
C GLY A 92 1.54 10.00 1.91
N GLY A 93 1.38 10.44 3.14
CA GLY A 93 1.31 11.86 3.48
C GLY A 93 -0.14 12.30 3.53
N PRO A 94 -0.44 13.60 3.58
CA PRO A 94 -1.81 14.06 3.53
C PRO A 94 -2.40 13.82 2.15
N GLY A 95 -3.63 13.31 2.06
CA GLY A 95 -4.21 13.01 0.77
C GLY A 95 -5.35 12.01 0.83
N ALA A 96 -5.55 11.30 -0.27
CA ALA A 96 -6.46 10.16 -0.32
C ALA A 96 -5.78 9.14 -1.22
N ASP A 97 -4.72 8.59 -0.68
CA ASP A 97 -3.61 8.01 -1.38
C ASP A 97 -3.89 6.57 -1.77
N ARG A 98 -3.10 6.08 -2.73
CA ARG A 98 -3.07 4.67 -3.09
C ARG A 98 -1.66 4.17 -3.02
N ILE A 99 -1.45 3.16 -2.19
CA ILE A 99 -0.13 2.61 -1.90
C ILE A 99 -0.14 1.10 -2.13
N SER A 100 0.89 0.61 -2.83
CA SER A 100 1.18 -0.81 -3.07
C SER A 100 2.64 -1.06 -2.69
N GLY A 101 2.88 -1.92 -1.70
CA GLY A 101 4.21 -2.31 -1.24
C GLY A 101 4.95 -3.09 -2.32
N GLY A 102 4.34 -4.18 -2.78
CA GLY A 102 4.86 -5.03 -3.84
C GLY A 102 5.38 -6.36 -3.28
N ASP A 103 6.47 -6.88 -3.85
CA ASP A 103 7.14 -8.06 -3.29
C ASP A 103 8.09 -7.59 -2.17
N GLY A 104 7.90 -7.99 -0.91
CA GLY A 104 8.73 -7.38 0.11
C GLY A 104 8.50 -7.79 1.55
N LYS A 105 9.08 -7.00 2.45
CA LYS A 105 8.55 -6.82 3.80
C LYS A 105 8.48 -5.32 3.93
N ASP A 106 7.29 -4.80 3.69
CA ASP A 106 7.09 -3.37 3.52
C ASP A 106 6.54 -2.76 4.80
N GLU A 107 6.87 -1.49 5.00
CA GLU A 107 6.32 -0.65 6.07
C GLU A 107 5.57 0.50 5.39
N ILE A 108 4.25 0.51 5.53
CA ILE A 108 3.35 1.42 4.82
C ILE A 108 2.55 2.25 5.84
N GLU A 109 2.62 3.56 5.70
CA GLU A 109 1.86 4.55 6.47
C GLU A 109 0.99 5.39 5.53
N GLY A 110 -0.33 5.40 5.77
CA GLY A 110 -1.29 6.22 5.02
C GLY A 110 -1.13 7.71 5.36
N SER A 111 -1.33 8.02 6.64
CA SER A 111 -1.29 9.36 7.23
C SER A 111 -2.67 10.03 7.15
N PHE A 112 -2.79 11.32 6.83
CA PHE A 112 -4.11 11.97 6.85
C PHE A 112 -4.94 11.66 5.60
N GLY A 113 -6.18 11.24 5.81
CA GLY A 113 -7.21 11.18 4.76
C GLY A 113 -7.49 9.76 4.27
N SER A 114 -8.50 9.60 3.41
CA SER A 114 -9.06 8.27 3.10
C SER A 114 -8.19 7.49 2.13
N ASP A 115 -7.38 6.59 2.68
CA ASP A 115 -6.31 5.89 1.98
C ASP A 115 -6.69 4.45 1.58
N VAL A 116 -6.03 3.97 0.54
CA VAL A 116 -6.09 2.57 0.12
C VAL A 116 -4.67 2.02 0.05
N MET A 117 -4.35 1.13 0.98
CA MET A 117 -3.03 0.55 1.15
C MET A 117 -3.07 -0.97 0.97
N ASP A 118 -2.11 -1.51 0.24
CA ASP A 118 -1.91 -2.95 0.02
C ASP A 118 -0.44 -3.30 0.24
N GLY A 119 -0.16 -4.19 1.20
CA GLY A 119 1.17 -4.78 1.40
C GLY A 119 1.61 -5.67 0.24
N ASP A 120 0.64 -6.19 -0.53
CA ASP A 120 0.85 -7.16 -1.60
C ASP A 120 1.45 -8.50 -1.13
N ALA A 121 2.74 -8.75 -1.36
CA ALA A 121 3.34 -10.05 -1.11
C ALA A 121 4.53 -9.90 -0.17
N GLY A 122 4.32 -10.22 1.10
CA GLY A 122 5.32 -9.93 2.10
C GLY A 122 4.87 -10.30 3.49
N ALA A 123 5.64 -9.89 4.49
CA ALA A 123 5.17 -9.92 5.88
C ALA A 123 5.14 -8.47 6.34
N ASP A 124 4.08 -7.78 5.94
CA ASP A 124 4.04 -6.33 5.81
C ASP A 124 3.44 -5.70 7.05
N HIS A 125 3.85 -4.46 7.31
CA HIS A 125 3.26 -3.61 8.33
C HIS A 125 2.53 -2.48 7.62
N VAL A 126 1.21 -2.48 7.68
CA VAL A 126 0.37 -1.44 7.08
C VAL A 126 -0.36 -0.73 8.21
N TYR A 127 -0.18 0.57 8.33
CA TYR A 127 -0.81 1.32 9.40
C TYR A 127 -1.29 2.71 9.03
N ASP A 128 -2.30 3.16 9.78
CA ASP A 128 -2.81 4.52 9.77
C ASP A 128 -2.91 5.08 11.19
N MET A 129 -2.61 6.36 11.39
CA MET A 129 -2.36 6.88 12.75
C MET A 129 -2.87 8.31 13.00
N ASP A 130 -3.50 9.00 12.03
CA ASP A 130 -3.73 10.44 12.15
C ASP A 130 -5.15 10.92 11.78
N ASP A 131 -6.16 10.05 11.81
CA ASP A 131 -7.53 10.46 11.51
C ASP A 131 -8.24 10.98 12.77
N GLU A 132 -8.04 12.27 13.06
CA GLU A 132 -8.70 12.98 14.17
C GLU A 132 -10.19 13.30 13.87
N TYR A 133 -10.67 13.08 12.64
CA TYR A 133 -12.00 13.50 12.18
C TYR A 133 -12.92 12.35 11.76
N GLU A 134 -14.14 12.33 12.32
CA GLU A 134 -15.21 11.39 11.96
C GLU A 134 -15.46 11.36 10.44
N GLY A 135 -15.50 10.16 9.86
CA GLY A 135 -15.93 9.91 8.48
C GLY A 135 -14.82 9.76 7.45
N ILE A 136 -13.55 9.91 7.85
CA ILE A 136 -12.42 9.39 7.08
C ILE A 136 -12.37 7.87 7.27
N LYS A 137 -12.05 7.15 6.19
CA LYS A 137 -12.14 5.69 6.12
C LYS A 137 -11.04 5.14 5.26
N ASP A 138 -10.28 4.24 5.84
CA ASP A 138 -9.17 3.61 5.15
C ASP A 138 -9.48 2.18 4.76
N THR A 139 -8.71 1.71 3.79
CA THR A 139 -8.69 0.30 3.40
C THR A 139 -7.28 -0.22 3.48
N LEU A 140 -7.03 -1.07 4.47
CA LEU A 140 -5.74 -1.71 4.71
C LEU A 140 -5.80 -3.17 4.26
N ARG A 141 -4.85 -3.60 3.43
CA ARG A 141 -4.72 -5.00 2.99
C ARG A 141 -3.31 -5.51 3.20
N GLY A 142 -3.18 -6.70 3.77
CA GLY A 142 -1.90 -7.45 3.85
C GLY A 142 -1.66 -8.32 2.61
N SER A 143 -2.74 -8.87 2.06
CA SER A 143 -2.75 -9.72 0.86
C SER A 143 -2.07 -11.08 1.06
N ARG A 144 -0.75 -11.20 0.97
CA ARG A 144 -0.06 -12.49 1.13
C ARG A 144 1.16 -12.37 2.05
N GLY A 145 0.97 -12.85 3.26
CA GLY A 145 1.95 -13.38 4.19
C GLY A 145 1.47 -13.11 5.60
N ASP A 146 2.36 -13.13 6.59
CA ASP A 146 1.93 -12.88 7.98
C ASP A 146 2.03 -11.37 8.24
N ASP A 147 0.89 -10.67 8.11
CA ASP A 147 0.85 -9.21 8.06
C ASP A 147 0.42 -8.58 9.40
N VAL A 148 0.73 -7.30 9.57
CA VAL A 148 0.28 -6.47 10.69
C VAL A 148 -0.46 -5.27 10.14
N LEU A 149 -1.77 -5.23 10.36
CA LEU A 149 -2.65 -4.15 9.91
C LEU A 149 -3.15 -3.37 11.13
N ARG A 150 -2.94 -2.05 11.15
CA ARG A 150 -3.38 -1.22 12.28
C ARG A 150 -3.83 0.17 11.85
N SER A 151 -5.06 0.58 12.14
CA SER A 151 -5.43 2.00 12.06
C SER A 151 -6.03 2.51 13.36
N ASP A 152 -6.43 3.78 13.38
CA ASP A 152 -7.10 4.45 14.48
C ASP A 152 -8.63 4.46 14.29
N SER A 153 -9.30 5.58 14.56
CA SER A 153 -10.76 5.70 14.45
C SER A 153 -11.18 6.04 13.03
N GLY A 154 -12.41 5.67 12.63
CA GLY A 154 -12.93 6.02 11.30
C GLY A 154 -13.88 4.97 10.71
N GLY A 155 -13.85 3.76 11.28
CA GLY A 155 -14.65 2.64 10.79
C GLY A 155 -14.08 2.12 9.48
N ASP A 156 -12.82 1.70 9.57
CA ASP A 156 -11.97 1.26 8.46
C ASP A 156 -12.27 -0.17 8.02
N THR A 157 -11.70 -0.55 6.88
CA THR A 157 -11.79 -1.93 6.38
C THR A 157 -10.41 -2.56 6.29
N TYR A 158 -10.24 -3.71 6.94
CA TYR A 158 -8.99 -4.46 6.97
C TYR A 158 -9.16 -5.81 6.29
N SER A 159 -8.16 -6.24 5.53
CA SER A 159 -8.10 -7.58 4.95
C SER A 159 -6.70 -8.15 5.13
N GLY A 160 -6.53 -9.10 6.06
CA GLY A 160 -5.27 -9.82 6.26
C GLY A 160 -4.85 -10.55 5.00
N GLY A 161 -5.72 -11.44 4.50
CA GLY A 161 -5.47 -12.21 3.30
C GLY A 161 -4.92 -13.59 3.64
N PHE A 162 -3.88 -14.04 2.94
CA PHE A 162 -3.27 -15.34 3.19
C PHE A 162 -2.12 -15.23 4.19
N GLY A 163 -2.25 -15.85 5.37
CA GLY A 163 -1.21 -15.91 6.37
C GLY A 163 -1.80 -15.84 7.77
N ASN A 164 -0.97 -15.70 8.79
CA ASN A 164 -1.42 -15.54 10.16
C ASN A 164 -1.30 -14.06 10.53
N ASP A 165 -2.39 -13.33 10.33
CA ASP A 165 -2.38 -11.88 10.36
C ASP A 165 -2.68 -11.33 11.75
N ARG A 166 -2.18 -10.12 12.03
CA ARG A 166 -2.54 -9.34 13.21
C ARG A 166 -3.26 -8.09 12.76
N ILE A 167 -4.54 -8.01 13.09
CA ILE A 167 -5.38 -6.88 12.71
C ILE A 167 -5.79 -6.14 13.97
N SER A 168 -5.56 -4.84 14.00
CA SER A 168 -5.98 -4.01 15.11
C SER A 168 -6.62 -2.70 14.71
N ASP A 169 -7.80 -2.43 15.25
CA ASP A 169 -8.52 -1.17 15.05
C ASP A 169 -8.34 -0.20 16.21
N GLY A 170 -8.79 1.04 16.00
CA GLY A 170 -8.78 2.10 17.00
C GLY A 170 -10.05 2.13 17.85
N TRP A 171 -10.62 3.32 18.00
CA TRP A 171 -11.70 3.59 18.95
C TRP A 171 -13.05 3.06 18.48
N CYS A 172 -13.81 2.49 19.41
CA CYS A 172 -15.12 1.87 19.23
C CYS A 172 -16.31 2.82 18.97
N PHE A 173 -16.07 4.04 18.44
CA PHE A 173 -17.14 4.97 18.09
C PHE A 173 -17.52 4.92 16.60
N ASP A 174 -16.68 4.28 15.78
CA ASP A 174 -16.94 4.05 14.36
C ASP A 174 -16.66 2.58 14.01
N PRO A 175 -17.68 1.76 13.74
CA PRO A 175 -17.48 0.33 13.55
C PRO A 175 -16.71 0.03 12.26
N GLY A 176 -15.56 -0.60 12.41
CA GLY A 176 -14.73 -1.15 11.37
C GLY A 176 -15.18 -2.53 10.89
N ARG A 177 -14.55 -3.00 9.82
CA ARG A 177 -14.75 -4.35 9.25
C ARG A 177 -13.41 -5.04 9.07
N LEU A 178 -13.16 -6.07 9.87
CA LEU A 178 -11.90 -6.79 9.92
C LEU A 178 -12.08 -8.18 9.31
N PHE A 179 -11.35 -8.46 8.24
CA PHE A 179 -11.31 -9.76 7.58
C PHE A 179 -9.92 -10.38 7.78
N GLY A 180 -9.85 -11.54 8.45
CA GLY A 180 -8.62 -12.31 8.61
C GLY A 180 -8.24 -12.95 7.28
N GLY A 181 -9.04 -13.92 6.86
CA GLY A 181 -8.86 -14.61 5.58
C GLY A 181 -8.34 -16.03 5.80
N PRO A 182 -7.57 -16.59 4.87
CA PRO A 182 -6.93 -17.88 5.11
C PRO A 182 -5.71 -17.83 6.03
N GLY A 183 -5.86 -18.40 7.23
CA GLY A 183 -4.79 -18.70 8.18
C GLY A 183 -5.28 -18.59 9.62
N ASN A 184 -4.38 -18.44 10.59
CA ASN A 184 -4.78 -18.31 11.99
C ASN A 184 -4.58 -16.86 12.41
N ASP A 185 -5.67 -16.09 12.39
CA ASP A 185 -5.58 -14.66 12.53
C ASP A 185 -5.81 -14.21 13.97
N TYR A 186 -5.29 -13.03 14.29
CA TYR A 186 -5.41 -12.40 15.60
C TYR A 186 -6.01 -11.00 15.46
N PHE A 187 -7.09 -10.76 16.19
CA PHE A 187 -7.81 -9.48 16.22
C PHE A 187 -7.69 -8.84 17.61
N ALA A 188 -7.41 -7.53 17.66
CA ALA A 188 -7.37 -6.77 18.91
C ALA A 188 -7.72 -5.30 18.66
N SER A 189 -8.11 -4.55 19.68
CA SER A 189 -8.20 -3.09 19.56
C SER A 189 -6.96 -2.47 20.19
N TYR A 190 -6.44 -1.43 19.53
CA TYR A 190 -5.26 -0.71 19.95
C TYR A 190 -5.54 0.24 21.13
N TYR A 191 -6.78 0.73 21.28
CA TYR A 191 -7.19 1.64 22.36
C TYR A 191 -8.35 1.08 23.20
N SER A 192 -8.03 0.57 24.39
CA SER A 192 -9.03 0.39 25.44
C SER A 192 -9.28 1.74 26.11
N ALA A 193 -10.50 2.29 26.04
CA ALA A 193 -10.83 3.60 26.60
C ALA A 193 -10.24 3.82 28.01
N PRO A 194 -9.23 4.71 28.17
CA PRO A 194 -8.79 5.12 29.49
C PRO A 194 -9.85 6.10 30.01
N TYR A 195 -10.50 5.74 31.10
CA TYR A 195 -11.48 6.56 31.83
C TYR A 195 -12.89 6.61 31.24
N GLY A 196 -13.80 5.78 31.76
CA GLY A 196 -15.16 6.19 32.20
C GLY A 196 -16.11 6.94 31.25
N GLU A 197 -15.74 7.17 30.00
CA GLU A 197 -16.52 7.86 28.98
C GLU A 197 -17.15 6.75 28.14
N GLY A 198 -18.47 6.62 28.22
CA GLY A 198 -19.31 5.80 27.33
C GLY A 198 -18.79 4.40 27.03
N THR A 199 -19.35 3.38 27.70
CA THR A 199 -19.30 2.00 27.17
C THR A 199 -19.67 2.06 25.69
N CYS A 200 -18.82 1.57 24.79
CA CYS A 200 -19.17 1.55 23.38
C CYS A 200 -20.49 0.80 23.26
N SER A 201 -21.43 1.43 22.57
CA SER A 201 -22.75 0.84 22.50
C SER A 201 -22.64 -0.36 21.55
N LYS A 202 -23.53 -1.35 21.71
CA LYS A 202 -23.58 -2.45 20.75
C LYS A 202 -23.77 -1.99 19.29
N ALA A 203 -24.24 -0.76 19.06
CA ALA A 203 -24.39 -0.21 17.72
C ALA A 203 -23.06 0.23 17.08
N ASP A 204 -22.00 0.40 17.87
CA ASP A 204 -20.73 1.01 17.47
C ASP A 204 -19.59 -0.02 17.41
N ALA A 205 -19.94 -1.32 17.49
CA ALA A 205 -18.99 -2.40 17.55
C ALA A 205 -18.50 -2.87 16.18
N ASP A 206 -17.22 -3.23 16.11
CA ASP A 206 -16.58 -3.71 14.90
C ASP A 206 -17.12 -5.08 14.46
N GLN A 207 -17.06 -5.31 13.16
CA GLN A 207 -17.44 -6.59 12.55
C GLN A 207 -16.18 -7.39 12.22
N VAL A 208 -16.00 -8.53 12.88
CA VAL A 208 -14.83 -9.40 12.71
C VAL A 208 -15.23 -10.69 11.99
N PHE A 209 -14.49 -11.01 10.93
CA PHE A 209 -14.65 -12.18 10.09
C PHE A 209 -13.31 -12.93 10.03
N GLY A 210 -13.20 -14.07 10.71
CA GLY A 210 -11.95 -14.87 10.70
C GLY A 210 -11.77 -15.73 9.44
N ASP A 211 -12.85 -16.12 8.77
CA ASP A 211 -12.84 -17.00 7.61
C ASP A 211 -12.23 -18.41 7.86
N SER A 212 -11.06 -18.73 7.32
CA SER A 212 -10.55 -20.10 7.31
C SER A 212 -9.28 -20.28 8.11
N GLY A 213 -9.42 -20.89 9.28
CA GLY A 213 -8.34 -21.38 10.13
C GLY A 213 -8.78 -21.33 11.58
N ILE A 214 -7.85 -21.07 12.49
CA ILE A 214 -8.15 -20.89 13.92
C ILE A 214 -7.87 -19.45 14.29
N ASP A 215 -8.94 -18.67 14.34
CA ASP A 215 -8.84 -17.24 14.58
C ASP A 215 -9.07 -16.93 16.05
N THR A 216 -8.39 -15.90 16.55
CA THR A 216 -8.44 -15.47 17.94
C THR A 216 -8.68 -13.98 18.04
N ALA A 217 -9.42 -13.54 19.06
CA ALA A 217 -9.58 -12.12 19.35
C ALA A 217 -9.38 -11.82 20.84
N ASP A 218 -8.64 -10.75 21.13
CA ASP A 218 -8.45 -10.22 22.49
C ASP A 218 -9.62 -9.31 22.86
N LEU A 219 -10.59 -9.88 23.57
CA LEU A 219 -11.82 -9.22 23.97
C LEU A 219 -11.70 -8.37 25.23
N ASP A 220 -10.55 -8.39 25.92
CA ASP A 220 -10.31 -7.45 27.02
C ASP A 220 -10.08 -6.02 26.47
N ARG A 221 -9.81 -5.90 25.16
CA ARG A 221 -9.65 -4.64 24.44
C ARG A 221 -10.70 -4.40 23.36
N PHE A 222 -11.41 -5.42 22.88
CA PHE A 222 -12.34 -5.33 21.74
C PHE A 222 -13.79 -5.06 22.15
N ASP A 223 -14.47 -4.12 21.50
CA ASP A 223 -15.93 -3.97 21.59
C ASP A 223 -16.62 -4.65 20.39
N VAL A 224 -16.95 -5.94 20.53
CA VAL A 224 -17.65 -6.72 19.48
C VAL A 224 -19.09 -7.03 19.87
N THR A 225 -20.04 -6.59 19.06
CA THR A 225 -21.46 -6.95 19.17
C THR A 225 -21.76 -8.29 18.54
N GLU A 226 -21.03 -8.64 17.48
CA GLU A 226 -21.26 -9.85 16.68
C GLU A 226 -19.94 -10.35 16.10
N MET A 227 -19.43 -11.47 16.63
CA MET A 227 -18.37 -12.24 15.98
C MET A 227 -19.04 -13.09 14.90
N VAL A 228 -18.73 -12.82 13.63
CA VAL A 228 -19.34 -13.56 12.53
C VAL A 228 -18.43 -14.73 12.15
N GLU A 229 -18.76 -15.90 12.68
CA GLU A 229 -18.17 -17.22 12.39
C GLU A 229 -16.67 -17.39 12.77
N ARG A 230 -16.34 -18.56 13.35
CA ARG A 230 -14.99 -19.13 13.53
C ARG A 230 -13.93 -18.40 14.36
N VAL A 231 -14.22 -17.23 14.93
CA VAL A 231 -13.30 -16.59 15.89
C VAL A 231 -13.49 -17.15 17.30
N THR A 232 -12.39 -17.62 17.90
CA THR A 232 -12.33 -18.12 19.29
C THR A 232 -11.93 -16.99 20.23
N ARG A 233 -12.62 -16.87 21.36
CA ARG A 233 -12.28 -15.89 22.40
C ARG A 233 -11.00 -16.30 23.11
N HIS A 234 -10.00 -15.42 23.16
CA HIS A 234 -8.83 -15.59 24.04
C HIS A 234 -8.99 -14.73 25.29
#